data_AF-A0A077PRP5-F1
#
_entry.id   AF-A0A077PRP5-F1
#
_cell.length_a   1.000
_cell.length_b   1.000
_cell.length_c   1.000
_cell.angle_alpha   90.00
_cell.angle_beta   90.00
_cell.angle_gamma   90.00
#
_symmetry.space_group_name_H-M   'P 1'
#
loop_
_entity.id
_entity.type
_entity.pdbx_description
1 polymer ?
#
loop_
_entity_poly.entity_id
_entity_poly.type
_entity_poly.pdbx_seq_one_letter_code
_entity_poly.pdbx_strand_id
1 'polypeptide(L)'
;MTPTNSTEKLLMEVVNDNSRSKENKKTLINSLAYPDQETNYAAGKPCAVCPPPQARPEFVENLIRSLDKKYIVTIYAAHPGTPLNEDDGTPKFDKGERITSAAGHMWYEISDGKVNDAYGFAPIKSGMLGPGEVTKKDTIHYENPRYSRTIEITEEHYNKLKEYGELAIDKNNPDFGLYYIGTSNSCIDFTWKALRSAGLKPKVGGDSPYNARNKSLGTFDGYMKVDNNINHIRLISSPFKNSELNTENYNTPPPKTLIQKGLTRVDNIDTDIKIT
;
A
#
# COMPACT_ATOMS: atom_id res chain seq x y z
N MET A 1 -4.96 20.26 -6.26
CA MET A 1 -4.12 21.43 -5.91
C MET A 1 -4.80 22.67 -6.42
N THR A 2 -5.04 23.67 -5.58
CA THR A 2 -5.69 24.93 -5.99
C THR A 2 -4.63 26.03 -6.08
N PRO A 3 -4.41 26.64 -7.26
CA PRO A 3 -3.45 27.72 -7.42
C PRO A 3 -3.97 28.99 -6.71
N THR A 4 -3.11 29.65 -5.94
CA THR A 4 -3.48 30.85 -5.17
C THR A 4 -2.98 32.15 -5.81
N ASN A 5 -2.09 32.06 -6.80
CA ASN A 5 -1.50 33.22 -7.47
C ASN A 5 -1.33 33.00 -8.99
N SER A 6 -0.94 34.04 -9.72
CA SER A 6 -0.80 34.01 -11.18
C SER A 6 0.30 33.05 -11.66
N THR A 7 1.42 32.95 -10.94
CA THR A 7 2.49 32.01 -11.26
C THR A 7 2.03 30.57 -11.09
N GLU A 8 1.36 30.23 -10.00
CA GLU A 8 0.80 28.88 -9.79
C GLU A 8 -0.23 28.51 -10.88
N LYS A 9 -1.02 29.47 -11.39
CA LYS A 9 -1.92 29.26 -12.53
C LYS A 9 -1.14 28.96 -13.81
N LEU A 10 -0.09 29.72 -14.11
CA LEU A 10 0.78 29.49 -15.26
C LEU A 10 1.44 28.11 -15.20
N LEU A 11 1.91 27.69 -14.03
CA LEU A 11 2.51 26.37 -13.85
C LEU A 11 1.50 25.24 -14.13
N MET A 12 0.21 25.42 -13.77
CA MET A 12 -0.85 24.46 -14.12
C MET A 12 -1.05 24.33 -15.64
N GLU A 13 -0.94 25.45 -16.38
CA GLU A 13 -1.01 25.42 -17.85
C GLU A 13 0.14 24.60 -18.44
N VAL A 14 1.35 24.74 -17.91
CA VAL A 14 2.52 23.94 -18.33
C VAL A 14 2.30 22.45 -18.10
N VAL A 15 1.70 22.05 -16.97
CA VAL A 15 1.38 20.64 -16.72
C VAL A 15 0.34 20.10 -17.70
N ASN A 16 -0.67 20.91 -18.02
CA ASN A 16 -1.77 20.51 -18.91
C ASN A 16 -1.40 20.53 -20.40
N ASP A 17 -0.24 21.09 -20.77
CA ASP A 17 0.24 21.13 -22.15
C ASP A 17 0.69 19.73 -22.63
N ASN A 18 -0.19 19.04 -23.35
CA ASN A 18 0.08 17.69 -23.88
C ASN A 18 1.12 17.65 -25.01
N SER A 19 1.56 18.81 -25.55
CA SER A 19 2.59 18.86 -26.59
C SER A 19 4.02 18.70 -26.06
N ARG A 20 4.21 18.82 -24.73
CA ARG A 20 5.53 18.82 -24.10
C ARG A 20 5.86 17.49 -23.45
N SER A 21 7.11 17.07 -23.62
CA SER A 21 7.66 15.97 -22.85
C SER A 21 7.65 16.30 -21.35
N LYS A 22 7.58 15.24 -20.53
CA LYS A 22 7.68 15.33 -19.07
C LYS A 22 8.91 16.10 -18.60
N GLU A 23 10.07 15.84 -19.21
CA GLU A 23 11.32 16.50 -18.86
C GLU A 23 11.25 18.01 -19.14
N ASN A 24 10.73 18.39 -20.31
CA ASN A 24 10.53 19.79 -20.68
C ASN A 24 9.56 20.49 -19.72
N LYS A 25 8.51 19.81 -19.27
CA LYS A 25 7.59 20.33 -18.25
C LYS A 25 8.30 20.59 -16.93
N LYS A 26 9.12 19.63 -16.45
CA LYS A 26 9.90 19.79 -15.21
C LYS A 26 10.86 20.97 -15.29
N THR A 27 11.63 21.09 -16.37
CA THR A 27 12.54 22.22 -16.60
C THR A 27 11.79 23.55 -16.60
N LEU A 28 10.68 23.62 -17.33
CA LEU A 28 9.90 24.85 -17.45
C LEU A 28 9.27 25.25 -16.11
N ILE A 29 8.69 24.30 -15.37
CA ILE A 29 8.13 24.54 -14.03
C ILE A 29 9.21 25.11 -13.09
N ASN A 30 10.39 24.49 -13.04
CA ASN A 30 11.49 24.97 -12.20
C ASN A 30 11.96 26.38 -12.58
N SER A 31 12.00 26.70 -13.88
CA SER A 31 12.40 28.02 -14.36
C SER A 31 11.36 29.12 -14.09
N LEU A 32 10.07 28.77 -14.08
CA LEU A 32 8.98 29.74 -13.95
C LEU A 32 8.49 29.90 -12.50
N ALA A 33 8.76 28.94 -11.62
CA ALA A 33 8.26 28.93 -10.25
C ALA A 33 8.76 30.12 -9.41
N TYR A 34 9.97 30.59 -9.67
CA TYR A 34 10.63 31.63 -8.90
C TYR A 34 11.14 32.75 -9.82
N PRO A 35 10.22 33.56 -10.39
CA PRO A 35 10.60 34.64 -11.29
C PRO A 35 11.44 35.68 -10.55
N ASP A 36 12.46 36.20 -11.23
CA ASP A 36 13.33 37.26 -10.72
C ASP A 36 12.50 38.52 -10.44
N GLN A 37 12.55 38.96 -9.18
CA GLN A 37 11.79 40.11 -8.67
C GLN A 37 12.53 41.43 -8.93
N GLU A 38 13.82 41.40 -9.30
CA GLU A 38 14.68 42.56 -9.51
C GLU A 38 14.85 42.94 -10.99
N THR A 39 14.59 42.02 -11.92
CA THR A 39 14.62 42.31 -13.37
C THR A 39 13.50 43.27 -13.81
N ASN A 40 13.79 44.57 -13.78
CA ASN A 40 13.23 45.66 -14.59
C ASN A 40 11.71 45.67 -14.86
N TYR A 41 10.89 45.51 -13.83
CA TYR A 41 9.53 46.05 -13.85
C TYR A 41 9.61 47.50 -13.40
N ALA A 42 9.65 48.41 -14.38
CA ALA A 42 10.03 49.81 -14.20
C ALA A 42 9.25 50.55 -13.10
N ALA A 43 9.69 50.46 -11.85
CA ALA A 43 9.16 51.23 -10.74
C ALA A 43 9.24 52.73 -11.10
N GLY A 44 8.08 53.38 -11.26
CA GLY A 44 7.99 54.79 -11.63
C GLY A 44 7.64 55.11 -13.08
N LYS A 45 7.36 54.13 -13.95
CA LYS A 45 6.74 54.39 -15.27
C LYS A 45 5.21 54.25 -15.20
N PRO A 46 4.43 55.12 -15.85
CA PRO A 46 3.02 54.84 -16.09
C PRO A 46 2.96 53.54 -16.90
N CYS A 47 2.27 52.52 -16.37
CA CYS A 47 2.23 51.13 -16.84
C CYS A 47 3.30 50.15 -16.31
N ALA A 48 3.95 50.43 -15.18
CA ALA A 48 4.75 49.42 -14.48
C ALA A 48 3.88 48.24 -14.02
N VAL A 49 4.08 47.06 -14.61
CA VAL A 49 3.41 45.82 -14.20
C VAL A 49 4.09 45.31 -12.94
N CYS A 50 3.35 44.93 -11.90
CA CYS A 50 3.94 44.31 -10.71
C CYS A 50 4.67 43.02 -11.08
N PRO A 51 5.80 42.69 -10.44
CA PRO A 51 6.47 41.42 -10.68
C PRO A 51 5.51 40.27 -10.32
N PRO A 52 5.50 39.18 -11.10
CA PRO A 52 4.69 38.02 -10.77
C PRO A 52 5.14 37.43 -9.42
N PRO A 53 4.21 37.02 -8.54
CA PRO A 53 4.56 36.44 -7.25
C PRO A 53 5.27 35.10 -7.43
N GLN A 54 6.09 34.69 -6.46
CA GLN A 54 6.68 33.36 -6.46
C GLN A 54 5.60 32.29 -6.20
N ALA A 55 5.77 31.10 -6.79
CA ALA A 55 4.97 29.94 -6.44
C ALA A 55 5.38 29.40 -5.07
N ARG A 56 4.44 28.78 -4.34
CA ARG A 56 4.78 28.13 -3.08
C ARG A 56 5.65 26.88 -3.32
N PRO A 57 6.72 26.63 -2.55
CA PRO A 57 7.57 25.47 -2.76
C PRO A 57 6.82 24.14 -2.75
N GLU A 58 5.87 23.96 -1.82
CA GLU A 58 5.06 22.75 -1.76
C GLU A 58 4.12 22.60 -2.96
N PHE A 59 3.70 23.71 -3.59
CA PHE A 59 2.91 23.67 -4.81
C PHE A 59 3.75 23.17 -5.98
N VAL A 60 4.96 23.72 -6.15
CA VAL A 60 5.90 23.33 -7.22
C VAL A 60 6.30 21.86 -7.09
N GLU A 61 6.64 21.42 -5.87
CA GLU A 61 7.00 20.03 -5.59
C GLU A 61 5.86 19.08 -5.95
N ASN A 62 4.64 19.37 -5.49
CA ASN A 62 3.48 18.53 -5.80
C ASN A 62 3.15 18.53 -7.29
N LEU A 63 3.34 19.65 -7.98
CA LEU A 63 3.10 19.78 -9.40
C LEU A 63 4.10 18.94 -10.21
N ILE A 64 5.39 19.03 -9.89
CA ILE A 64 6.42 18.19 -10.51
C ILE A 64 6.12 16.71 -10.25
N ARG A 65 5.73 16.36 -9.03
CA ARG A 65 5.35 14.99 -8.65
C ARG A 65 4.12 14.49 -9.41
N SER A 66 3.20 15.37 -9.80
CA SER A 66 2.02 14.99 -10.60
C SER A 66 2.38 14.57 -12.04
N LEU A 67 3.58 14.94 -12.52
CA LEU A 67 4.09 14.50 -13.81
C LEU A 67 4.67 13.08 -13.77
N ASP A 68 4.99 12.58 -12.58
CA ASP A 68 5.48 11.23 -12.37
C ASP A 68 4.31 10.26 -12.20
N LYS A 69 4.48 9.03 -12.69
CA LYS A 69 3.54 7.95 -12.41
C LYS A 69 3.63 7.63 -10.92
N LYS A 70 2.49 7.60 -10.24
CA LYS A 70 2.43 7.28 -8.81
C LYS A 70 2.21 5.78 -8.66
N TYR A 71 3.00 5.18 -7.78
CA TYR A 71 2.91 3.76 -7.47
C TYR A 71 2.42 3.60 -6.03
N ILE A 72 1.57 2.62 -5.80
CA ILE A 72 1.07 2.29 -4.46
C ILE A 72 1.19 0.80 -4.19
N VAL A 73 1.28 0.46 -2.91
CA VAL A 73 0.97 -0.86 -2.38
C VAL A 73 -0.14 -0.74 -1.35
N THR A 74 -1.14 -1.61 -1.43
CA THR A 74 -2.16 -1.79 -0.41
C THR A 74 -1.98 -3.14 0.25
N ILE A 75 -1.80 -3.14 1.57
CA ILE A 75 -1.64 -4.36 2.37
C ILE A 75 -2.97 -4.62 3.06
N TYR A 76 -3.50 -5.81 2.89
CA TYR A 76 -4.80 -6.21 3.41
C TYR A 76 -4.64 -7.26 4.52
N ALA A 77 -5.49 -7.15 5.53
CA ALA A 77 -5.64 -8.13 6.59
C ALA A 77 -7.14 -8.45 6.78
N ALA A 78 -7.52 -9.66 6.37
CA ALA A 78 -8.86 -10.20 6.58
C ALA A 78 -8.94 -10.95 7.92
N HIS A 79 -10.01 -10.68 8.66
CA HIS A 79 -10.27 -11.32 9.94
C HIS A 79 -10.64 -12.80 9.73
N PRO A 80 -10.37 -13.70 10.69
CA PRO A 80 -11.21 -14.89 10.84
C PRO A 80 -12.71 -14.54 10.82
N GLY A 81 -13.49 -15.23 10.00
CA GLY A 81 -14.90 -14.95 9.75
C GLY A 81 -15.17 -14.06 8.55
N THR A 82 -14.15 -13.50 7.89
CA THR A 82 -14.35 -12.70 6.66
C THR A 82 -15.04 -13.56 5.59
N PRO A 83 -16.18 -13.11 5.01
CA PRO A 83 -16.87 -13.84 3.95
C PRO A 83 -16.00 -14.01 2.70
N LEU A 84 -16.12 -15.18 2.08
CA LEU A 84 -15.38 -15.53 0.87
C LEU A 84 -16.28 -15.46 -0.37
N ASN A 85 -15.69 -15.06 -1.50
CA ASN A 85 -16.29 -15.02 -2.82
C ASN A 85 -15.68 -16.06 -3.75
N GLU A 86 -16.37 -16.36 -4.84
CA GLU A 86 -15.83 -17.09 -5.99
C GLU A 86 -14.95 -16.18 -6.86
N ASP A 87 -14.34 -16.76 -7.89
CA ASP A 87 -13.43 -16.06 -8.82
C ASP A 87 -14.07 -14.89 -9.58
N ASP A 88 -15.39 -14.89 -9.74
CA ASP A 88 -16.16 -13.82 -10.38
C ASP A 88 -16.63 -12.75 -9.38
N GLY A 89 -16.26 -12.87 -8.10
CA GLY A 89 -16.65 -11.97 -7.02
C GLY A 89 -18.02 -12.26 -6.42
N THR A 90 -18.73 -13.30 -6.88
CA THR A 90 -20.01 -13.67 -6.27
C THR A 90 -19.82 -14.37 -4.92
N PRO A 91 -20.73 -14.20 -3.96
CA PRO A 91 -20.70 -14.89 -2.66
C PRO A 91 -20.56 -16.42 -2.76
N LYS A 92 -19.60 -16.97 -2.01
CA LYS A 92 -19.38 -18.42 -1.92
C LYS A 92 -20.25 -19.06 -0.83
N PHE A 93 -20.95 -20.15 -1.18
CA PHE A 93 -21.79 -20.92 -0.26
C PHE A 93 -21.46 -22.42 -0.28
N ASP A 94 -21.58 -23.07 0.87
CA ASP A 94 -21.61 -24.54 0.99
C ASP A 94 -22.85 -24.94 1.78
N LYS A 95 -23.66 -25.86 1.22
CA LYS A 95 -24.92 -26.33 1.81
C LYS A 95 -25.86 -25.20 2.29
N GLY A 96 -25.87 -24.08 1.57
CA GLY A 96 -26.69 -22.90 1.87
C GLY A 96 -26.11 -21.97 2.94
N GLU A 97 -24.94 -22.27 3.50
CA GLU A 97 -24.24 -21.42 4.46
C GLU A 97 -23.13 -20.62 3.78
N ARG A 98 -22.98 -19.34 4.16
CA ARG A 98 -21.93 -18.48 3.62
C ARG A 98 -20.56 -19.00 4.08
N ILE A 99 -19.68 -19.25 3.12
CA ILE A 99 -18.31 -19.65 3.42
C ILE A 99 -17.52 -18.44 3.93
N THR A 100 -16.77 -18.65 5.01
CA THR A 100 -15.94 -17.63 5.64
C THR A 100 -14.52 -18.14 5.87
N SER A 101 -13.55 -17.23 5.93
CA SER A 101 -12.17 -17.58 6.26
C SER A 101 -12.07 -18.12 7.68
N ALA A 102 -11.41 -19.28 7.85
CA ALA A 102 -11.23 -19.88 9.16
C ALA A 102 -10.19 -19.12 10.00
N ALA A 103 -9.03 -18.81 9.42
CA ALA A 103 -7.87 -18.24 10.12
C ALA A 103 -7.58 -16.77 9.76
N GLY A 104 -8.41 -16.16 8.91
CA GLY A 104 -8.10 -14.87 8.30
C GLY A 104 -7.17 -15.02 7.12
N HIS A 105 -6.74 -13.89 6.56
CA HIS A 105 -5.78 -13.87 5.46
C HIS A 105 -5.02 -12.55 5.38
N MET A 106 -3.81 -12.58 4.82
CA MET A 106 -3.01 -11.39 4.60
C MET A 106 -2.40 -11.44 3.20
N TRP A 107 -2.50 -10.35 2.45
CA TRP A 107 -1.98 -10.23 1.09
C TRP A 107 -1.62 -8.77 0.78
N TYR A 108 -1.03 -8.54 -0.39
CA TYR A 108 -0.79 -7.19 -0.90
C TYR A 108 -1.29 -7.02 -2.32
N GLU A 109 -1.61 -5.79 -2.69
CA GLU A 109 -1.93 -5.36 -4.05
C GLU A 109 -1.04 -4.19 -4.41
N ILE A 110 -0.48 -4.20 -5.61
CA ILE A 110 0.28 -3.08 -6.15
C ILE A 110 -0.49 -2.43 -7.28
N SER A 111 -0.37 -1.10 -7.38
CA SER A 111 -0.93 -0.35 -8.50
C SER A 111 0.03 0.69 -9.00
N ASP A 112 0.00 0.88 -10.31
CA ASP A 112 0.74 1.89 -11.05
C ASP A 112 -0.18 3.07 -11.50
N GLY A 113 -1.40 3.10 -10.97
CA GLY A 113 -2.46 4.03 -11.33
C GLY A 113 -3.30 3.61 -12.55
N LYS A 114 -2.96 2.50 -13.22
CA LYS A 114 -3.71 1.93 -14.35
C LYS A 114 -4.05 0.46 -14.16
N VAL A 115 -3.10 -0.31 -13.64
CA VAL A 115 -3.20 -1.75 -13.43
C VAL A 115 -3.04 -2.03 -11.94
N ASN A 116 -3.87 -2.94 -11.45
CA ASN A 116 -3.78 -3.47 -10.10
C ASN A 116 -3.41 -4.96 -10.19
N ASP A 117 -2.34 -5.35 -9.51
CA ASP A 117 -1.89 -6.73 -9.38
C ASP A 117 -1.91 -7.11 -7.89
N ALA A 118 -2.78 -8.04 -7.51
CA ALA A 118 -2.78 -8.61 -6.16
C ALA A 118 -1.90 -9.86 -6.09
N TYR A 119 -1.33 -10.13 -4.91
CA TYR A 119 -0.58 -11.34 -4.63
C TYR A 119 -0.81 -11.76 -3.18
N GLY A 120 -1.32 -12.97 -3.00
CA GLY A 120 -1.31 -13.64 -1.70
C GLY A 120 -1.20 -15.15 -1.84
N PHE A 121 -0.91 -15.80 -0.73
CA PHE A 121 -0.49 -17.21 -0.71
C PHE A 121 -1.42 -18.03 0.18
N ALA A 122 -2.02 -19.06 -0.39
CA ALA A 122 -3.00 -19.90 0.28
C ALA A 122 -2.76 -21.39 -0.05
N PRO A 123 -3.24 -22.33 0.77
CA PRO A 123 -3.20 -23.74 0.42
C PRO A 123 -4.21 -24.03 -0.72
N ILE A 124 -3.82 -24.82 -1.72
CA ILE A 124 -4.68 -25.18 -2.87
C ILE A 124 -5.95 -25.90 -2.39
N LYS A 125 -5.79 -26.75 -1.38
CA LYS A 125 -6.90 -27.37 -0.65
C LYS A 125 -6.95 -26.78 0.75
N SER A 126 -8.13 -26.36 1.19
CA SER A 126 -8.31 -25.81 2.54
C SER A 126 -7.70 -26.73 3.61
N GLY A 127 -6.86 -26.17 4.47
CA GLY A 127 -6.13 -26.92 5.49
C GLY A 127 -4.95 -26.13 6.05
N MET A 128 -4.29 -26.67 7.08
CA MET A 128 -3.12 -26.03 7.70
C MET A 128 -1.79 -26.44 7.05
N LEU A 129 -1.79 -27.54 6.29
CA LEU A 129 -0.62 -28.15 5.66
C LEU A 129 -0.96 -28.64 4.26
N GLY A 130 -0.08 -28.40 3.30
CA GLY A 130 -0.17 -29.00 1.97
C GLY A 130 0.42 -28.12 0.87
N PRO A 131 0.27 -28.53 -0.40
CA PRO A 131 0.62 -27.67 -1.53
C PRO A 131 -0.15 -26.34 -1.46
N GLY A 132 0.58 -25.24 -1.61
CA GLY A 132 0.04 -23.89 -1.72
C GLY A 132 0.23 -23.31 -3.10
N GLU A 133 -0.44 -22.20 -3.32
CA GLU A 133 -0.37 -21.41 -4.54
C GLU A 133 -0.43 -19.91 -4.22
N VAL A 134 0.25 -19.13 -5.05
CA VAL A 134 0.11 -17.68 -5.06
C VAL A 134 -0.97 -17.31 -6.06
N THR A 135 -1.90 -16.45 -5.66
CA THR A 135 -3.04 -16.04 -6.48
C THR A 135 -3.11 -14.53 -6.62
N LYS A 136 -3.65 -14.08 -7.76
CA LYS A 136 -3.99 -12.67 -8.03
C LYS A 136 -5.42 -12.30 -7.65
N LYS A 137 -6.16 -13.22 -7.03
CA LYS A 137 -7.61 -13.07 -6.82
C LYS A 137 -8.00 -12.75 -5.37
N ASP A 138 -7.05 -12.61 -4.45
CA ASP A 138 -7.39 -12.39 -3.03
C ASP A 138 -8.23 -11.12 -2.78
N THR A 139 -7.99 -10.03 -3.52
CA THR A 139 -8.83 -8.83 -3.42
C THR A 139 -10.29 -9.08 -3.87
N ILE A 140 -10.51 -10.06 -4.75
CA ILE A 140 -11.86 -10.48 -5.18
C ILE A 140 -12.45 -11.48 -4.16
N HIS A 141 -11.64 -12.44 -3.71
CA HIS A 141 -12.07 -13.54 -2.84
C HIS A 141 -12.44 -13.11 -1.43
N TYR A 142 -11.86 -12.05 -0.89
CA TYR A 142 -12.12 -11.60 0.48
C TYR A 142 -13.01 -10.37 0.51
N GLU A 143 -14.25 -10.54 0.98
CA GLU A 143 -15.22 -9.46 1.08
C GLU A 143 -14.94 -8.59 2.31
N ASN A 144 -14.73 -7.27 2.13
CA ASN A 144 -14.56 -6.30 3.21
C ASN A 144 -13.51 -6.73 4.26
N PRO A 145 -12.22 -6.85 3.88
CA PRO A 145 -11.17 -7.20 4.83
C PRO A 145 -11.16 -6.24 6.03
N ARG A 146 -10.82 -6.76 7.21
CA ARG A 146 -10.87 -6.00 8.47
C ARG A 146 -10.03 -4.73 8.41
N TYR A 147 -8.86 -4.82 7.78
CA TYR A 147 -7.93 -3.72 7.68
C TYR A 147 -7.28 -3.67 6.30
N SER A 148 -7.04 -2.45 5.82
CA SER A 148 -6.18 -2.21 4.66
C SER A 148 -5.36 -0.95 4.88
N ARG A 149 -4.08 -0.98 4.46
CA ARG A 149 -3.20 0.19 4.45
C ARG A 149 -2.62 0.40 3.06
N THR A 150 -2.91 1.55 2.46
CA THR A 150 -2.31 1.98 1.20
C THR A 150 -1.13 2.89 1.47
N ILE A 151 -0.03 2.68 0.78
CA ILE A 151 1.21 3.44 0.90
C ILE A 151 1.67 3.84 -0.51
N GLU A 152 1.96 5.12 -0.73
CA GLU A 152 2.69 5.55 -1.94
C GLU A 152 4.13 5.07 -1.85
N ILE A 153 4.60 4.40 -2.90
CA ILE A 153 5.91 3.77 -2.99
C ILE A 153 6.67 4.23 -4.23
N THR A 154 7.97 3.97 -4.25
CA THR A 154 8.80 4.26 -5.41
C THR A 154 8.54 3.23 -6.51
N GLU A 155 8.90 3.57 -7.75
CA GLU A 155 8.89 2.62 -8.87
C GLU A 155 9.76 1.38 -8.58
N GLU A 156 10.90 1.57 -7.91
CA GLU A 156 11.77 0.47 -7.50
C GLU A 156 11.07 -0.49 -6.54
N HIS A 157 10.35 0.03 -5.53
CA HIS A 157 9.55 -0.81 -4.63
C HIS A 157 8.47 -1.57 -5.40
N TYR A 158 7.76 -0.89 -6.31
CA TYR A 158 6.72 -1.51 -7.15
C TYR A 158 7.29 -2.68 -7.96
N ASN A 159 8.42 -2.46 -8.65
CA ASN A 159 9.05 -3.48 -9.48
C ASN A 159 9.50 -4.69 -8.66
N LYS A 160 10.09 -4.47 -7.47
CA LYS A 160 10.50 -5.58 -6.58
C LYS A 160 9.31 -6.38 -6.04
N LEU A 161 8.22 -5.71 -5.67
CA LEU A 161 6.98 -6.36 -5.23
C LEU A 161 6.35 -7.18 -6.37
N LYS A 162 6.33 -6.61 -7.58
CA LYS A 162 5.83 -7.28 -8.78
C LYS A 162 6.66 -8.53 -9.09
N GLU A 163 7.98 -8.36 -9.20
CA GLU A 163 8.92 -9.45 -9.47
C GLU A 163 8.77 -10.58 -8.44
N TYR A 164 8.73 -10.25 -7.15
CA TYR A 164 8.56 -11.25 -6.10
C TYR A 164 7.28 -12.07 -6.25
N GLY A 165 6.17 -11.39 -6.57
CA GLY A 165 4.86 -12.00 -6.79
C GLY A 165 4.81 -12.87 -8.06
N GLU A 166 5.30 -12.35 -9.19
CA GLU A 166 5.34 -13.10 -10.47
C GLU A 166 6.25 -14.33 -10.37
N LEU A 167 7.44 -14.21 -9.77
CA LEU A 167 8.32 -15.36 -9.54
C LEU A 167 7.64 -16.45 -8.71
N ALA A 168 6.80 -16.07 -7.75
CA ALA A 168 6.10 -17.03 -6.90
C ALA A 168 4.93 -17.71 -7.64
N ILE A 169 4.22 -16.98 -8.51
CA ILE A 169 3.21 -17.54 -9.43
C ILE A 169 3.87 -18.55 -10.38
N ASP A 170 5.02 -18.19 -10.94
CA ASP A 170 5.80 -19.04 -11.85
C ASP A 170 6.53 -20.19 -11.15
N LYS A 171 6.40 -20.31 -9.81
CA LYS A 171 7.03 -21.34 -8.97
C LYS A 171 8.56 -21.33 -9.03
N ASN A 172 9.15 -20.17 -9.35
CA ASN A 172 10.58 -19.96 -9.52
C ASN A 172 11.16 -19.01 -8.46
N ASN A 173 10.39 -18.64 -7.44
CA ASN A 173 10.87 -17.77 -6.36
C ASN A 173 11.87 -18.53 -5.47
N PRO A 174 13.17 -18.16 -5.47
CA PRO A 174 14.19 -18.89 -4.71
C PRO A 174 14.05 -18.70 -3.19
N ASP A 175 13.35 -17.64 -2.76
CA ASP A 175 13.23 -17.25 -1.36
C ASP A 175 11.93 -17.74 -0.70
N PHE A 176 11.06 -18.42 -1.45
CA PHE A 176 9.75 -18.87 -0.98
C PHE A 176 9.34 -20.24 -1.52
N GLY A 177 9.22 -21.21 -0.63
CA GLY A 177 8.69 -22.54 -0.97
C GLY A 177 7.16 -22.55 -1.00
N LEU A 178 6.57 -23.25 -1.97
CA LEU A 178 5.10 -23.33 -2.15
C LEU A 178 4.44 -24.45 -1.33
N TYR A 179 5.10 -24.99 -0.30
CA TYR A 179 4.46 -25.91 0.64
C TYR A 179 3.90 -25.12 1.83
N TYR A 180 2.59 -24.96 1.88
CA TYR A 180 1.90 -24.16 2.88
C TYR A 180 2.02 -24.80 4.27
N ILE A 181 2.43 -23.98 5.25
CA ILE A 181 2.47 -24.32 6.68
C ILE A 181 1.87 -23.15 7.43
N GLY A 182 0.64 -23.30 7.94
CA GLY A 182 -0.12 -22.20 8.55
C GLY A 182 0.57 -21.50 9.74
N THR A 183 1.62 -22.08 10.32
CA THR A 183 2.37 -21.51 11.45
C THR A 183 3.70 -20.85 11.08
N SER A 184 4.27 -21.13 9.90
CA SER A 184 5.66 -20.71 9.56
C SER A 184 6.00 -20.67 8.06
N ASN A 185 5.03 -20.89 7.17
CA ASN A 185 5.12 -20.64 5.73
C ASN A 185 3.69 -20.40 5.20
N SER A 186 3.14 -19.26 5.60
CA SER A 186 1.73 -18.90 5.47
C SER A 186 1.55 -17.64 4.61
N CYS A 187 0.30 -17.20 4.45
CA CYS A 187 -0.03 -15.91 3.80
C CYS A 187 0.69 -14.72 4.47
N ILE A 188 0.92 -14.80 5.77
CA ILE A 188 1.60 -13.77 6.56
C ILE A 188 3.08 -13.72 6.20
N ASP A 189 3.75 -14.87 6.22
CA ASP A 189 5.17 -14.99 5.90
C ASP A 189 5.45 -14.54 4.45
N PHE A 190 4.60 -14.96 3.50
CA PHE A 190 4.69 -14.55 2.10
C PHE A 190 4.63 -13.04 1.94
N THR A 191 3.62 -12.41 2.55
CA THR A 191 3.41 -10.96 2.44
C THR A 191 4.55 -10.19 3.08
N TRP A 192 5.04 -10.59 4.28
CA TRP A 192 6.18 -9.91 4.92
C TRP A 192 7.48 -10.08 4.14
N LYS A 193 7.73 -11.26 3.56
CA LYS A 193 8.89 -11.48 2.68
C LYS A 193 8.83 -10.63 1.42
N ALA A 194 7.67 -10.52 0.78
CA ALA A 194 7.47 -9.65 -0.39
C ALA A 194 7.71 -8.16 -0.03
N LEU A 195 7.09 -7.67 1.04
CA LEU A 195 7.31 -6.29 1.51
C LEU A 195 8.80 -6.03 1.81
N ARG A 196 9.46 -7.00 2.44
CA ARG A 196 10.88 -6.94 2.76
C ARG A 196 11.80 -6.97 1.54
N SER A 197 11.47 -7.73 0.49
CA SER A 197 12.26 -7.74 -0.75
C SER A 197 12.28 -6.34 -1.37
N ALA A 198 11.18 -5.61 -1.25
CA ALA A 198 11.05 -4.21 -1.65
C ALA A 198 11.59 -3.20 -0.61
N GLY A 199 12.15 -3.63 0.51
CA GLY A 199 12.67 -2.74 1.56
C GLY A 199 11.61 -2.10 2.46
N LEU A 200 10.33 -2.46 2.30
CA LEU A 200 9.22 -1.98 3.12
C LEU A 200 9.17 -2.73 4.45
N LYS A 201 9.88 -2.19 5.45
CA LYS A 201 10.04 -2.82 6.76
C LYS A 201 9.29 -2.05 7.85
N PRO A 202 8.69 -2.74 8.84
CA PRO A 202 8.05 -2.10 9.97
C PRO A 202 9.11 -1.55 10.94
N LYS A 203 8.85 -0.37 11.51
CA LYS A 203 9.64 0.15 12.63
C LYS A 203 9.46 -0.72 13.88
N VAL A 204 10.47 -0.68 14.76
CA VAL A 204 10.36 -1.22 16.12
C VAL A 204 9.34 -0.39 16.91
N GLY A 205 8.38 -1.05 17.54
CA GLY A 205 7.34 -0.39 18.35
C GLY A 205 6.37 -1.39 18.98
N GLY A 206 6.31 -1.41 20.31
CA GLY A 206 5.40 -2.29 21.08
C GLY A 206 5.70 -3.79 20.95
N ASP A 207 6.92 -4.14 20.54
CA ASP A 207 7.31 -5.51 20.19
C ASP A 207 7.84 -6.31 21.38
N SER A 208 7.72 -7.64 21.33
CA SER A 208 8.51 -8.52 22.17
C SER A 208 10.02 -8.34 21.85
N PRO A 209 10.94 -8.67 22.78
CA PRO A 209 12.38 -8.57 22.52
C PRO A 209 12.83 -9.33 21.27
N TYR A 210 12.21 -10.50 21.01
CA TYR A 210 12.46 -11.30 19.81
C TYR A 210 12.11 -10.54 18.53
N ASN A 211 10.91 -9.94 18.47
CA ASN A 211 10.46 -9.22 17.28
C ASN A 211 11.13 -7.86 17.11
N ALA A 212 11.46 -7.17 18.20
CA ALA A 212 12.27 -5.96 18.15
C ALA A 212 13.64 -6.25 17.50
N ARG A 213 14.28 -7.38 17.88
CA ARG A 213 15.53 -7.84 17.26
C ARG A 213 15.35 -8.17 15.79
N ASN A 214 14.34 -8.98 15.44
CA ASN A 214 14.09 -9.36 14.05
C ASN A 214 13.82 -8.15 13.15
N LYS A 215 13.06 -7.15 13.62
CA LYS A 215 12.85 -5.90 12.87
C LYS A 215 14.14 -5.12 12.67
N SER A 216 14.98 -5.04 13.71
CA SER A 216 16.28 -4.36 13.63
C SER A 216 17.24 -5.05 12.66
N LEU A 217 17.17 -6.39 12.55
CA LEU A 217 17.92 -7.19 11.59
C LEU A 217 17.26 -7.26 10.20
N GLY A 218 16.04 -6.73 10.05
CA GLY A 218 15.28 -6.84 8.81
C GLY A 218 14.86 -8.27 8.46
N THR A 219 14.59 -9.11 9.46
CA THR A 219 14.17 -10.53 9.34
C THR A 219 12.81 -10.79 10.00
N PHE A 220 11.99 -9.76 10.18
CA PHE A 220 10.65 -9.88 10.75
C PHE A 220 9.67 -10.47 9.74
N ASP A 221 9.06 -11.60 10.09
CA ASP A 221 8.10 -12.34 9.27
C ASP A 221 6.67 -12.34 9.83
N GLY A 222 6.41 -11.48 10.81
CA GLY A 222 5.08 -11.30 11.38
C GLY A 222 4.77 -12.19 12.59
N TYR A 223 3.51 -12.15 12.98
CA TYR A 223 2.92 -13.02 13.99
C TYR A 223 2.01 -14.05 13.32
N MET A 224 1.82 -15.21 13.94
CA MET A 224 0.98 -16.29 13.39
C MET A 224 -0.48 -15.87 13.13
N LYS A 225 -1.05 -14.97 13.94
CA LYS A 225 -2.44 -14.51 13.81
C LYS A 225 -2.47 -13.22 13.00
N VAL A 226 -3.35 -13.15 11.99
CA VAL A 226 -3.46 -11.99 11.08
C VAL A 226 -3.67 -10.68 11.86
N ASP A 227 -4.54 -10.67 12.86
CA ASP A 227 -4.86 -9.44 13.63
C ASP A 227 -3.63 -8.86 14.35
N ASN A 228 -2.72 -9.71 14.83
CA ASN A 228 -1.48 -9.29 15.49
C ASN A 228 -0.53 -8.56 14.53
N ASN A 229 -0.70 -8.71 13.21
CA ASN A 229 0.13 -8.05 12.21
C ASN A 229 -0.35 -6.64 11.86
N ILE A 230 -1.60 -6.27 12.15
CA ILE A 230 -2.18 -4.96 11.80
C ILE A 230 -1.34 -3.81 12.36
N ASN A 231 -0.98 -3.87 13.64
CA ASN A 231 -0.15 -2.84 14.26
C ASN A 231 1.25 -2.75 13.61
N HIS A 232 1.79 -3.85 13.10
CA HIS A 232 3.08 -3.84 12.41
C HIS A 232 2.99 -3.30 10.99
N ILE A 233 1.90 -3.58 10.28
CA ILE A 233 1.61 -2.96 8.98
C ILE A 233 1.59 -1.44 9.12
N ARG A 234 0.96 -0.90 10.19
CA ARG A 234 0.94 0.54 10.52
C ARG A 234 2.31 1.16 10.78
N LEU A 235 3.27 0.35 11.24
CA LEU A 235 4.62 0.81 11.53
C LEU A 235 5.55 0.80 10.32
N ILE A 236 5.10 0.35 9.14
CA ILE A 236 5.86 0.50 7.89
C ILE A 236 6.02 1.99 7.58
N SER A 237 7.26 2.41 7.30
CA SER A 237 7.54 3.80 6.93
C SER A 237 7.03 4.07 5.52
N SER A 238 6.20 5.11 5.35
CA SER A 238 5.82 5.58 4.01
C SER A 238 7.00 6.29 3.37
N PRO A 239 7.51 5.84 2.20
CA PRO A 239 8.55 6.54 1.45
C PRO A 239 8.20 8.00 1.18
N PHE A 240 6.91 8.25 0.88
CA PHE A 240 6.35 9.59 0.72
C PHE A 240 5.43 9.91 1.90
N LYS A 241 5.99 10.42 3.01
CA LYS A 241 5.27 10.60 4.29
C LYS A 241 3.97 11.40 4.17
N ASN A 242 3.97 12.48 3.38
CA ASN A 242 2.84 13.40 3.23
C ASN A 242 2.00 13.11 1.97
N SER A 243 2.14 11.93 1.38
CA SER A 243 1.33 11.56 0.23
C SER A 243 -0.16 11.47 0.61
N GLU A 244 -1.00 12.09 -0.22
CA GLU A 244 -2.46 11.98 -0.19
C GLU A 244 -2.98 10.56 -0.49
N LEU A 245 -2.14 9.70 -1.08
CA LEU A 245 -2.48 8.30 -1.37
C LEU A 245 -2.28 7.39 -0.16
N ASN A 246 -1.57 7.85 0.87
CA ASN A 246 -1.42 7.10 2.10
C ASN A 246 -2.76 7.07 2.84
N THR A 247 -3.39 5.91 2.92
CA THR A 247 -4.70 5.73 3.57
C THR A 247 -4.72 4.48 4.43
N GLU A 248 -5.56 4.50 5.46
CA GLU A 248 -5.85 3.34 6.31
C GLU A 248 -7.35 3.21 6.42
N ASN A 249 -7.86 1.98 6.27
CA ASN A 249 -9.27 1.68 6.42
C ASN A 249 -9.48 0.52 7.38
N TYR A 250 -10.54 0.61 8.17
CA TYR A 250 -10.99 -0.40 9.12
C TYR A 250 -12.46 -0.71 8.88
N ASN A 251 -12.75 -1.94 8.46
CA ASN A 251 -14.12 -2.43 8.35
C ASN A 251 -14.58 -3.04 9.67
N THR A 252 -15.89 -3.11 9.88
CA THR A 252 -16.49 -3.77 11.05
C THR A 252 -16.07 -5.24 11.10
N PRO A 253 -15.69 -5.78 12.27
CA PRO A 253 -15.36 -7.20 12.38
C PRO A 253 -16.55 -8.08 11.98
N PRO A 254 -16.32 -9.16 11.21
CA PRO A 254 -17.38 -10.11 10.89
C PRO A 254 -17.81 -10.90 12.14
N PRO A 255 -19.04 -11.44 12.16
CA PRO A 255 -19.45 -12.38 13.20
C PRO A 255 -18.56 -13.63 13.18
N LYS A 256 -18.19 -14.14 14.35
CA LYS A 256 -17.23 -15.25 14.51
C LYS A 256 -17.85 -16.45 15.22
N THR A 257 -17.58 -17.65 14.71
CA THR A 257 -17.78 -18.92 15.41
C THR A 257 -16.84 -19.05 16.62
N LEU A 258 -17.06 -20.03 17.51
CA LEU A 258 -16.19 -20.26 18.67
C LEU A 258 -14.74 -20.60 18.28
N ILE A 259 -14.55 -21.39 17.21
CA ILE A 259 -13.22 -21.74 16.70
C ILE A 259 -12.53 -20.49 16.15
N GLN A 260 -13.23 -19.67 15.36
CA GLN A 260 -12.71 -18.40 14.86
C GLN A 260 -12.36 -17.46 16.01
N LYS A 261 -13.18 -17.39 17.08
CA LYS A 261 -12.83 -16.62 18.28
C LYS A 261 -11.50 -17.06 18.88
N GLY A 262 -11.25 -18.37 18.97
CA GLY A 262 -9.96 -18.91 19.43
C GLY A 262 -8.79 -18.53 18.54
N LEU A 263 -8.97 -18.55 17.22
CA LEU A 263 -7.97 -18.13 16.24
C LEU A 263 -7.72 -16.60 16.25
N THR A 264 -8.68 -15.82 16.75
CA THR A 264 -8.58 -14.34 16.89
C THR A 264 -8.14 -13.84 18.25
N ARG A 265 -8.15 -14.67 19.31
CA ARG A 265 -7.74 -14.21 20.64
C ARG A 265 -6.27 -13.84 20.59
N VAL A 266 -6.00 -12.54 20.54
CA VAL A 266 -4.65 -11.98 20.56
C VAL A 266 -3.97 -12.40 21.85
N ASP A 267 -2.71 -12.82 21.77
CA ASP A 267 -2.01 -13.36 22.94
C ASP A 267 -1.62 -12.29 23.98
N ASN A 268 -1.91 -10.99 23.76
CA ASN A 268 -1.78 -9.96 24.82
C ASN A 268 -2.35 -8.54 24.60
N ILE A 269 -3.06 -8.20 23.51
CA ILE A 269 -3.65 -6.85 23.33
C ILE A 269 -4.95 -6.98 22.56
N ASP A 270 -6.05 -6.50 23.15
CA ASP A 270 -7.35 -6.41 22.51
C ASP A 270 -7.25 -5.45 21.29
N THR A 271 -7.06 -6.00 20.09
CA THR A 271 -7.03 -5.23 18.83
C THR A 271 -8.42 -5.00 18.25
N ASP A 272 -9.47 -5.33 19.00
CA ASP A 272 -10.79 -4.70 18.85
C ASP A 272 -10.65 -3.22 19.22
N ILE A 273 -9.89 -2.48 18.39
CA ILE A 273 -9.97 -1.03 18.30
C ILE A 273 -11.44 -0.80 17.98
N LYS A 274 -12.21 -0.45 19.02
CA LYS A 274 -13.57 0.02 18.88
C LYS A 274 -13.49 1.18 17.89
N ILE A 275 -14.06 0.97 16.71
CA ILE A 275 -14.32 2.06 15.79
C ILE A 275 -15.37 2.91 16.51
N THR A 276 -14.93 4.00 17.16
CA THR A 276 -15.81 5.07 17.64
C THR A 276 -16.27 5.90 16.48
#